data_AF-A0A821ZXH1-F1
#
_entry.id   AF-A0A821ZXH1-F1
#
_cell.length_a   1.000
_cell.length_b   1.000
_cell.length_c   1.000
_cell.angle_alpha   90.00
_cell.angle_beta   90.00
_cell.angle_gamma   90.00
#
_symmetry.space_group_name_H-M   'P 1'
#
loop_
_entity.id
_entity.type
_entity.pdbx_description
1 polymer ?
#
loop_
_entity_poly.entity_id
_entity_poly.type
_entity_poly.pdbx_seq_one_letter_code
_entity_poly.pdbx_strand_id
1 'polypeptide(L)'
;MELEKMENECLKRTNDSHDMMKSVTLQNETLSKTFKEQIAAIETDHERSISILQNQLQASKQEIEQFKNRIELLRQTNVDNDKESSQIILNNDINKDEISWTFSERQQGEGSESASIDYQPPDVAVKTLENVLFGNTQTPQSPSSNLEKPRHILFEDVELERQRIEEELNKAKYRLLNTTELLNESELNNVRLSEQVSLLKDEIRRIERNMDRAESISNLEYLKNIILKFFILKTTHERLQIIPVLVTMLKLSPDEQANLVRVAQQTTSIVDTSSNSEPNAQQVTNSANSNSSSSWGSYLNIW
;
A
#
# COMPACT_ATOMS: atom_id res chain seq x y z
N MET A 1 56.95 -31.52 43.30
CA MET A 1 55.97 -30.56 43.84
C MET A 1 55.61 -29.47 42.83
N GLU A 2 56.55 -28.72 42.25
CA GLU A 2 56.22 -27.69 41.23
C GLU A 2 55.75 -28.25 39.88
N LEU A 3 56.38 -29.31 39.38
CA LEU A 3 55.98 -29.99 38.14
C LEU A 3 54.52 -30.51 38.20
N GLU A 4 54.19 -31.16 39.31
CA GLU A 4 52.85 -31.70 39.60
C GLU A 4 51.79 -30.60 39.74
N LYS A 5 52.18 -29.43 40.27
CA LYS A 5 51.30 -28.26 40.36
C LYS A 5 51.01 -27.67 38.97
N MET A 6 52.03 -27.53 38.11
CA MET A 6 51.84 -27.07 36.73
C MET A 6 51.01 -28.06 35.91
N GLU A 7 51.20 -29.36 36.10
CA GLU A 7 50.43 -30.40 35.42
C GLU A 7 48.93 -30.33 35.80
N ASN A 8 48.64 -30.17 37.10
CA ASN A 8 47.27 -29.99 37.58
C ASN A 8 46.63 -28.69 37.07
N GLU A 9 47.39 -27.60 36.97
CA GLU A 9 46.89 -26.32 36.45
C GLU A 9 46.64 -26.39 34.93
N CYS A 10 47.50 -27.08 34.19
CA CYS A 10 47.32 -27.37 32.76
C CYS A 10 46.05 -28.21 32.54
N LEU A 11 45.90 -29.30 33.31
CA LEU A 11 44.74 -30.19 33.23
C LEU A 11 43.44 -29.43 33.54
N LYS A 12 43.45 -28.60 34.58
CA LYS A 12 42.29 -27.76 34.93
C LYS A 12 41.94 -26.80 33.78
N ARG A 13 42.93 -26.11 33.21
CA ARG A 13 42.71 -25.17 32.09
C ARG A 13 42.19 -25.87 30.83
N THR A 14 42.65 -27.10 30.55
CA THR A 14 42.10 -27.90 29.45
C THR A 14 40.66 -28.32 29.70
N ASN A 15 40.30 -28.64 30.94
CA ASN A 15 38.93 -29.02 31.32
C ASN A 15 37.98 -27.82 31.24
N ASP A 16 38.40 -26.66 31.75
CA ASP A 16 37.63 -25.40 31.66
C ASP A 16 37.42 -24.99 30.19
N SER A 17 38.46 -25.12 29.34
CA SER A 17 38.34 -24.87 27.90
C SER A 17 37.39 -25.85 27.21
N HIS A 18 37.37 -27.12 27.65
CA HIS A 18 36.49 -28.15 27.11
C HIS A 18 35.02 -27.90 27.49
N ASP A 19 34.75 -27.46 28.72
CA ASP A 19 33.41 -27.09 29.17
C ASP A 19 32.89 -25.83 28.49
N MET A 20 33.76 -24.83 28.27
CA MET A 20 33.43 -23.66 27.45
C MET A 20 33.08 -24.06 26.00
N MET A 21 33.87 -24.97 25.42
CA MET A 21 33.62 -25.48 24.07
C MET A 21 32.27 -26.21 23.99
N LYS A 22 31.95 -27.05 24.97
CA LYS A 22 30.64 -27.71 25.09
C LYS A 22 29.49 -26.70 25.17
N SER A 23 29.64 -25.66 26.00
CA SER A 23 28.63 -24.60 26.13
C SER A 23 28.40 -23.88 24.80
N VAL A 24 29.47 -23.50 24.09
CA VAL A 24 29.36 -22.84 22.79
C VAL A 24 28.75 -23.76 21.73
N THR A 25 29.09 -25.05 21.74
CA THR A 25 28.46 -26.02 20.81
C THR A 25 26.97 -26.17 21.05
N LEU A 26 26.53 -26.20 22.31
CA LEU A 26 25.11 -26.29 22.67
C LEU A 26 24.35 -25.02 22.27
N GLN A 27 24.97 -23.85 22.44
CA GLN A 27 24.39 -22.58 22.01
C GLN A 27 24.23 -22.53 20.49
N ASN A 28 25.24 -22.94 19.73
CA ASN A 28 25.16 -23.02 18.27
C ASN A 28 24.11 -24.01 17.79
N GLU A 29 23.99 -25.17 18.46
CA GLU A 29 22.96 -26.16 18.15
C GLU A 29 21.55 -25.61 18.42
N THR A 30 21.36 -24.96 19.57
CA THR A 30 20.09 -24.31 19.93
C THR A 30 19.73 -23.23 18.91
N LEU A 31 20.69 -22.38 18.53
CA LEU A 31 20.47 -21.33 17.54
C LEU A 31 20.12 -21.90 16.17
N SER A 32 20.82 -22.96 15.74
CA SER A 32 20.52 -23.66 14.49
C SER A 32 19.12 -24.28 14.51
N LYS A 33 18.70 -24.86 15.65
CA LYS A 33 17.36 -25.38 15.85
C LYS A 33 16.31 -24.28 15.76
N THR A 34 16.52 -23.13 16.41
CA THR A 34 15.56 -22.01 16.35
C THR A 34 15.42 -21.44 14.95
N PHE A 35 16.51 -21.33 14.17
CA PHE A 35 16.41 -20.87 12.79
C PHE A 35 15.70 -21.88 11.89
N LYS A 36 15.94 -23.18 12.09
CA LYS A 36 15.18 -24.22 11.37
C LYS A 36 13.69 -24.16 11.69
N GLU A 37 13.32 -23.98 12.95
CA GLU A 37 11.92 -23.83 13.36
C GLU A 37 11.27 -22.56 12.77
N GLN A 38 12.00 -21.44 12.75
CA GLN A 38 11.52 -20.20 12.12
C GLN A 38 11.29 -20.36 10.62
N ILE A 39 12.21 -21.02 9.91
CA ILE A 39 12.07 -21.29 8.48
C ILE A 39 10.85 -22.18 8.24
N ALA A 40 10.70 -23.27 8.99
CA ALA A 40 9.54 -24.16 8.87
C ALA A 40 8.22 -23.43 9.13
N ALA A 41 8.15 -22.55 10.15
CA ALA A 41 6.97 -21.76 10.42
C ALA A 41 6.60 -20.84 9.23
N ILE A 42 7.58 -20.13 8.69
CA ILE A 42 7.40 -19.25 7.52
C ILE A 42 6.94 -20.06 6.30
N GLU A 43 7.53 -21.22 6.05
CA GLU A 43 7.12 -22.11 4.96
C GLU A 43 5.65 -22.54 5.10
N THR A 44 5.22 -22.94 6.31
CA THR A 44 3.83 -23.34 6.56
C THR A 44 2.84 -22.18 6.38
N ASP A 45 3.22 -20.95 6.76
CA ASP A 45 2.37 -19.77 6.59
C ASP A 45 2.27 -19.33 5.13
N HIS A 46 3.37 -19.43 4.38
CA HIS A 46 3.36 -19.21 2.93
C HIS A 46 2.49 -20.25 2.23
N GLU A 47 2.60 -21.54 2.60
CA GLU A 47 1.79 -22.60 2.02
C GLU A 47 0.29 -22.38 2.31
N ARG A 48 -0.06 -21.98 3.55
CA ARG A 48 -1.42 -21.60 3.90
C ARG A 48 -1.92 -20.40 3.08
N SER A 49 -1.09 -19.38 2.92
CA SER A 49 -1.45 -18.16 2.16
C SER A 49 -1.68 -18.48 0.68
N ILE A 50 -0.81 -19.30 0.08
CA ILE A 50 -0.96 -19.77 -1.30
C ILE A 50 -2.25 -20.57 -1.47
N SER A 51 -2.56 -21.47 -0.52
CA SER A 51 -3.80 -22.25 -0.56
C SER A 51 -5.05 -21.37 -0.52
N ILE A 52 -5.06 -20.34 0.34
CA ILE A 52 -6.17 -19.38 0.43
C ILE A 52 -6.33 -18.61 -0.88
N LEU A 53 -5.24 -18.09 -1.44
CA LEU A 53 -5.28 -17.34 -2.71
C LEU A 53 -5.72 -18.22 -3.88
N GLN A 54 -5.27 -19.48 -3.92
CA GLN A 54 -5.72 -20.46 -4.91
C GLN A 54 -7.22 -20.72 -4.81
N ASN A 55 -7.75 -20.88 -3.59
CA ASN A 55 -9.18 -21.07 -3.37
C ASN A 55 -10.00 -19.84 -3.80
N GLN A 56 -9.53 -18.63 -3.49
CA GLN A 56 -10.17 -17.38 -3.92
C GLN A 56 -10.17 -17.26 -5.45
N LEU A 57 -9.04 -17.55 -6.10
CA LEU A 57 -8.94 -17.54 -7.56
C LEU A 57 -9.88 -18.57 -8.19
N GLN A 58 -9.98 -19.77 -7.60
CA GLN A 58 -10.90 -20.80 -8.08
C GLN A 58 -12.36 -20.38 -7.92
N ALA A 59 -12.74 -19.77 -6.79
CA ALA A 59 -14.08 -19.25 -6.58
C ALA A 59 -14.44 -18.14 -7.59
N SER A 60 -13.54 -17.16 -7.78
CA SER A 60 -13.75 -16.09 -8.76
C SER A 60 -13.84 -16.62 -10.20
N LYS A 61 -13.04 -17.63 -10.56
CA LYS A 61 -13.15 -18.31 -11.87
C LYS A 61 -14.52 -18.98 -12.05
N GLN A 62 -15.04 -19.62 -11.02
CA GLN A 62 -16.37 -20.24 -11.06
C GLN A 62 -17.47 -19.20 -11.22
N GLU A 63 -17.40 -18.06 -10.52
CA GLU A 63 -18.35 -16.95 -10.69
C GLU A 63 -18.31 -16.38 -12.12
N ILE A 64 -17.11 -16.18 -12.68
CA ILE A 64 -16.96 -15.72 -14.07
C ILE A 64 -17.61 -16.72 -15.04
N GLU A 65 -17.42 -18.02 -14.85
CA GLU A 65 -18.12 -19.03 -15.66
C GLU A 65 -19.63 -18.97 -15.49
N GLN A 66 -20.14 -18.79 -14.27
CA GLN A 66 -21.56 -18.63 -14.02
C GLN A 66 -22.13 -17.41 -14.74
N PHE A 67 -21.46 -16.26 -14.67
CA PHE A 67 -21.86 -15.06 -15.41
C PHE A 67 -21.81 -15.28 -16.93
N LYS A 68 -20.77 -15.92 -17.43
CA LYS A 68 -20.65 -16.25 -18.86
C LYS A 68 -21.80 -17.14 -19.33
N ASN A 69 -22.14 -18.17 -18.57
CA ASN A 69 -23.26 -19.06 -18.85
C ASN A 69 -24.61 -18.32 -18.79
N ARG A 70 -24.78 -17.39 -17.84
CA ARG A 70 -25.99 -16.56 -17.72
C ARG A 70 -26.15 -15.61 -18.90
N ILE A 71 -25.06 -15.00 -19.36
CA ILE A 71 -25.04 -14.12 -20.54
C ILE A 71 -25.40 -14.92 -21.80
N GLU A 72 -24.84 -16.12 -21.97
CA GLU A 72 -25.16 -16.96 -23.14
C GLU A 72 -26.63 -17.40 -23.15
N LEU A 73 -27.20 -17.71 -21.98
CA LEU A 73 -28.62 -18.03 -21.85
C LEU A 73 -29.52 -16.84 -22.22
N LEU A 74 -29.17 -15.63 -21.76
CA LEU A 74 -29.88 -14.40 -22.13
C LEU A 74 -29.82 -14.13 -23.64
N ARG A 75 -28.67 -14.41 -24.27
CA ARG A 75 -28.50 -14.28 -25.72
C ARG A 75 -29.40 -15.25 -26.49
N GLN A 76 -29.55 -16.49 -26.02
CA GLN A 76 -30.44 -17.46 -26.64
C GLN A 76 -31.92 -17.11 -26.46
N THR A 77 -32.33 -16.54 -25.32
CA THR A 77 -33.72 -16.09 -25.12
C THR A 77 -34.10 -14.86 -25.94
N ASN A 78 -33.15 -14.01 -26.34
CA ASN A 78 -33.42 -12.82 -27.16
C ASN A 78 -33.55 -13.12 -28.67
N VAL A 79 -33.09 -14.29 -29.15
CA VAL A 79 -33.23 -14.67 -30.56
C VAL A 79 -34.68 -15.02 -30.93
N ASP A 80 -35.54 -15.35 -29.96
CA ASP A 80 -36.95 -15.67 -30.19
C ASP A 80 -37.90 -14.46 -30.15
N ASN A 81 -37.45 -13.29 -29.68
CA ASN A 81 -38.29 -12.08 -29.56
C ASN A 81 -38.03 -10.98 -30.62
N ASP A 82 -37.03 -11.14 -31.48
CA ASP A 82 -36.58 -10.10 -32.42
C ASP A 82 -37.27 -10.10 -33.80
N LYS A 83 -38.47 -10.71 -33.93
CA LYS A 83 -39.25 -10.67 -35.18
C LYS A 83 -40.36 -9.63 -35.24
N GLU A 84 -40.65 -8.88 -34.17
CA GLU A 84 -41.88 -8.05 -34.13
C GLU A 84 -41.73 -6.55 -33.84
N SER A 85 -40.53 -6.01 -33.56
CA SER A 85 -40.40 -4.59 -33.16
C SER A 85 -39.63 -3.65 -34.12
N SER A 86 -39.37 -4.06 -35.36
CA SER A 86 -38.61 -3.27 -36.34
C SER A 86 -39.40 -2.18 -37.09
N GLN A 87 -40.33 -1.45 -36.46
CA GLN A 87 -41.15 -0.46 -37.18
C GLN A 87 -41.35 0.91 -36.53
N ILE A 88 -40.58 1.31 -35.52
CA ILE A 88 -40.70 2.68 -35.01
C ILE A 88 -39.32 3.31 -34.80
N ILE A 89 -39.12 4.44 -35.47
CA ILE A 89 -38.06 5.45 -35.31
C ILE A 89 -36.76 5.21 -36.09
N LEU A 90 -36.83 5.29 -37.42
CA LEU A 90 -35.75 5.91 -38.20
C LEU A 90 -36.14 7.36 -38.48
N ASN A 91 -35.61 8.27 -37.65
CA ASN A 91 -35.37 9.68 -37.99
C ASN A 91 -34.66 10.31 -36.78
N ASN A 92 -33.33 10.37 -36.81
CA ASN A 92 -32.59 11.63 -36.76
C ASN A 92 -31.10 11.36 -36.95
N ASP A 93 -30.53 11.95 -38.00
CA ASP A 93 -29.09 12.16 -38.16
C ASP A 93 -28.55 12.94 -36.96
N ILE A 94 -27.66 12.36 -36.16
CA ILE A 94 -26.68 13.13 -35.38
C ILE A 94 -25.33 12.44 -35.46
N ASN A 95 -24.38 13.24 -35.93
CA ASN A 95 -22.97 12.97 -36.17
C ASN A 95 -22.28 12.08 -35.12
N LYS A 96 -21.48 11.14 -35.66
CA LYS A 96 -20.19 10.72 -35.10
C LYS A 96 -19.38 11.97 -34.81
N ASP A 97 -19.14 12.29 -33.55
CA ASP A 97 -17.88 12.87 -33.07
C ASP A 97 -17.82 12.78 -31.53
N GLU A 98 -16.67 12.30 -31.04
CA GLU A 98 -16.13 12.42 -29.69
C GLU A 98 -17.09 12.31 -28.48
N ILE A 99 -17.28 11.08 -27.99
CA ILE A 99 -17.66 10.87 -26.59
C ILE A 99 -16.39 11.10 -25.74
N SER A 100 -16.20 12.35 -25.34
CA SER A 100 -15.27 12.74 -24.29
C SER A 100 -15.79 12.22 -22.95
N TRP A 101 -15.13 11.19 -22.40
CA TRP A 101 -15.33 10.75 -21.03
C TRP A 101 -14.80 11.81 -20.07
N THR A 102 -15.63 12.82 -19.81
CA THR A 102 -15.40 13.74 -18.70
C THR A 102 -15.53 12.94 -17.40
N PHE A 103 -14.39 12.66 -16.79
CA PHE A 103 -14.27 12.19 -15.43
C PHE A 103 -14.85 13.28 -14.52
N SER A 104 -16.16 13.23 -14.28
CA SER A 104 -16.77 14.00 -13.21
C SER A 104 -16.40 13.33 -11.89
N GLU A 105 -15.40 13.92 -11.24
CA GLU A 105 -15.00 13.59 -9.88
C GLU A 105 -16.20 13.90 -8.96
N ARG A 106 -16.94 12.86 -8.55
CA ARG A 106 -18.09 13.01 -7.66
C ARG A 106 -17.60 13.53 -6.31
N GLN A 107 -18.04 14.73 -5.92
CA GLN A 107 -17.80 15.26 -4.58
C GLN A 107 -18.57 14.47 -3.52
N GLN A 108 -17.96 14.30 -2.35
CA GLN A 108 -18.62 13.74 -1.17
C GLN A 108 -19.77 14.66 -0.75
N GLY A 109 -21.00 14.12 -0.68
CA GLY A 109 -22.17 14.83 -0.15
C GLY A 109 -23.41 14.85 -1.04
N GLU A 110 -23.37 14.30 -2.26
CA GLU A 110 -24.55 14.19 -3.12
C GLU A 110 -25.42 12.98 -2.71
N GLY A 111 -26.27 13.19 -1.70
CA GLY A 111 -27.18 12.18 -1.17
C GLY A 111 -28.19 12.76 -0.17
N SER A 112 -28.51 14.04 -0.30
CA SER A 112 -29.44 14.75 0.59
C SER A 112 -30.45 15.56 -0.21
N GLU A 113 -31.04 14.95 -1.25
CA GLU A 113 -32.30 15.46 -1.78
C GLU A 113 -33.40 15.15 -0.76
N SER A 114 -33.58 16.13 0.14
CA SER A 114 -34.77 16.25 0.95
C SER A 114 -35.95 16.31 -0.01
N ALA A 115 -36.88 15.36 0.09
CA ALA A 115 -38.17 15.44 -0.56
C ALA A 115 -38.89 16.71 -0.06
N SER A 116 -38.60 17.84 -0.71
CA SER A 116 -39.31 19.10 -0.56
C SER A 116 -40.58 18.95 -1.36
N ILE A 117 -41.51 18.21 -0.76
CA ILE A 117 -42.85 18.06 -1.28
C ILE A 117 -43.54 19.40 -0.98
N ASP A 118 -43.63 20.23 -2.02
CA ASP A 118 -44.28 21.53 -1.96
C ASP A 118 -45.79 21.29 -1.89
N TYR A 119 -46.28 20.96 -0.69
CA TYR A 119 -47.70 20.91 -0.38
C TYR A 119 -48.12 22.24 0.22
N GLN A 120 -48.65 23.10 -0.64
CA GLN A 120 -49.45 24.24 -0.23
C GLN A 120 -50.82 23.73 0.26
N PRO A 121 -51.16 23.85 1.56
CA PRO A 121 -52.49 23.45 2.02
C PRO A 121 -53.51 24.53 1.62
N PRO A 122 -54.69 24.15 1.09
CA PRO A 122 -55.80 25.06 1.01
C PRO A 122 -56.29 25.37 2.44
N ASP A 123 -56.57 26.65 2.65
CA ASP A 123 -57.15 27.25 3.84
C ASP A 123 -58.42 26.50 4.30
N VAL A 124 -58.32 25.70 5.37
CA VAL A 124 -59.47 25.12 6.07
C VAL A 124 -59.19 25.05 7.57
N ALA A 125 -59.68 26.08 8.27
CA ALA A 125 -60.11 26.15 9.66
C ALA A 125 -59.53 25.09 10.63
N VAL A 126 -58.47 25.50 11.35
CA VAL A 126 -57.99 24.81 12.55
C VAL A 126 -59.11 24.76 13.58
N LYS A 127 -59.64 23.57 13.89
CA LYS A 127 -60.52 23.36 15.04
C LYS A 127 -59.67 23.24 16.29
N THR A 128 -59.72 24.24 17.16
CA THR A 128 -59.07 24.21 18.48
C THR A 128 -59.62 23.07 19.34
N LEU A 129 -58.75 22.46 20.16
CA LEU A 129 -59.06 21.34 21.07
C LEU A 129 -60.28 21.60 21.97
N GLU A 130 -60.52 22.86 22.31
CA GLU A 130 -61.67 23.32 23.09
C GLU A 130 -63.01 23.12 22.36
N ASN A 131 -63.06 23.19 21.03
CA ASN A 131 -64.28 22.94 20.24
C ASN A 131 -64.63 21.45 20.11
N VAL A 132 -63.65 20.56 20.29
CA VAL A 132 -63.85 19.10 20.29
C VAL A 132 -64.25 18.62 21.68
N LEU A 133 -63.72 19.25 22.73
CA LEU A 133 -63.96 18.86 24.13
C LEU A 133 -65.23 19.50 24.71
N PHE A 134 -65.59 20.72 24.29
CA PHE A 134 -66.73 21.49 24.80
C PHE A 134 -67.66 21.90 23.65
N GLY A 135 -68.25 20.91 22.97
CA GLY A 135 -69.23 21.16 21.91
C GLY A 135 -70.32 22.14 22.34
N ASN A 136 -70.33 23.29 21.68
CA ASN A 136 -71.38 24.31 21.59
C ASN A 136 -72.44 24.30 22.72
N THR A 137 -72.22 25.08 23.78
CA THR A 137 -73.25 25.39 24.78
C THR A 137 -74.28 26.36 24.18
N GLN A 138 -75.25 25.85 23.44
CA GLN A 138 -76.52 26.51 23.18
C GLN A 138 -77.62 25.45 22.95
N THR A 139 -78.25 25.05 24.04
CA THR A 139 -79.58 24.38 24.07
C THR A 139 -80.69 25.39 23.73
N PRO A 140 -81.91 25.02 23.27
CA PRO A 140 -82.56 23.71 23.47
C PRO A 140 -83.40 23.14 22.31
N GLN A 141 -83.47 21.81 22.17
CA GLN A 141 -84.71 21.00 22.21
C GLN A 141 -84.40 19.50 21.98
N SER A 142 -84.89 18.69 22.91
CA SER A 142 -84.87 17.20 23.03
C SER A 142 -85.88 16.53 22.04
N PRO A 143 -85.83 15.20 21.74
CA PRO A 143 -85.66 14.12 22.72
C PRO A 143 -84.81 12.88 22.33
N SER A 144 -84.15 12.35 23.37
CA SER A 144 -83.95 10.95 23.74
C SER A 144 -83.89 9.87 22.65
N SER A 145 -82.74 9.21 22.52
CA SER A 145 -82.68 7.74 22.52
C SER A 145 -81.27 7.19 22.80
N ASN A 146 -81.22 6.20 23.69
CA ASN A 146 -80.16 5.21 23.90
C ASN A 146 -78.76 5.68 24.33
N LEU A 147 -78.70 6.02 25.63
CA LEU A 147 -77.48 5.95 26.42
C LEU A 147 -77.28 4.50 26.90
N GLU A 148 -76.60 3.68 26.10
CA GLU A 148 -75.84 2.50 26.56
C GLU A 148 -75.07 1.89 25.38
N LYS A 149 -73.84 2.37 25.16
CA LYS A 149 -72.81 1.59 24.46
C LYS A 149 -71.68 1.29 25.47
N PRO A 150 -71.19 0.04 25.55
CA PRO A 150 -70.48 -0.45 26.72
C PRO A 150 -69.10 0.19 26.83
N ARG A 151 -68.75 0.68 28.03
CA ARG A 151 -67.39 1.15 28.40
C ARG A 151 -66.29 0.10 28.14
N HIS A 152 -66.64 -1.16 27.89
CA HIS A 152 -65.72 -2.22 27.50
C HIS A 152 -65.10 -2.03 26.11
N ILE A 153 -65.81 -1.45 25.13
CA ILE A 153 -65.31 -1.33 23.76
C ILE A 153 -64.15 -0.32 23.68
N LEU A 154 -64.22 0.77 24.46
CA LEU A 154 -63.17 1.80 24.50
C LEU A 154 -61.89 1.35 25.22
N PHE A 155 -61.99 0.43 26.18
CA PHE A 155 -60.81 -0.09 26.91
C PHE A 155 -60.06 -1.14 26.08
N GLU A 156 -60.80 -1.99 25.36
CA GLU A 156 -60.24 -2.98 24.42
C GLU A 156 -59.49 -2.28 23.27
N ASP A 157 -60.07 -1.20 22.71
CA ASP A 157 -59.46 -0.41 21.63
C ASP A 157 -58.17 0.31 22.09
N VAL A 158 -58.15 0.81 23.34
CA VAL A 158 -56.95 1.45 23.92
C VAL A 158 -55.85 0.44 24.19
N GLU A 159 -56.19 -0.75 24.69
CA GLU A 159 -55.22 -1.82 24.94
C GLU A 159 -54.64 -2.40 23.64
N LEU A 160 -55.46 -2.49 22.59
CA LEU A 160 -55.02 -2.89 21.24
C LEU A 160 -54.06 -1.86 20.64
N GLU A 161 -54.35 -0.55 20.76
CA GLU A 161 -53.46 0.50 20.28
C GLU A 161 -52.16 0.55 21.11
N ARG A 162 -52.23 0.30 22.43
CA ARG A 162 -51.05 0.17 23.29
C ARG A 162 -50.14 -0.96 22.82
N GLN A 163 -50.71 -2.13 22.54
CA GLN A 163 -49.97 -3.28 22.00
C GLN A 163 -49.36 -2.97 20.63
N ARG A 164 -50.11 -2.30 19.75
CA ARG A 164 -49.62 -1.85 18.44
C ARG A 164 -48.42 -0.90 18.56
N ILE A 165 -48.50 0.09 19.45
CA ILE A 165 -47.39 1.02 19.72
C ILE A 165 -46.19 0.28 20.29
N GLU A 166 -46.40 -0.70 21.17
CA GLU A 166 -45.33 -1.51 21.78
C GLU A 166 -44.63 -2.40 20.73
N GLU A 167 -45.39 -2.97 19.80
CA GLU A 167 -44.83 -3.68 18.64
C GLU A 167 -44.03 -2.76 17.72
N GLU A 168 -44.56 -1.58 17.37
CA GLU A 168 -43.83 -0.60 16.55
C GLU A 168 -42.57 -0.09 17.25
N LEU A 169 -42.63 0.13 18.56
CA LEU A 169 -41.47 0.49 19.37
C LEU A 169 -40.42 -0.62 19.35
N ASN A 170 -40.82 -1.89 19.46
CA ASN A 170 -39.91 -3.03 19.41
C ASN A 170 -39.29 -3.19 18.02
N LYS A 171 -40.07 -2.99 16.94
CA LYS A 171 -39.55 -2.96 15.57
C LYS A 171 -38.54 -1.83 15.38
N ALA A 172 -38.83 -0.64 15.89
CA ALA A 172 -37.93 0.50 15.82
C ALA A 172 -36.63 0.25 16.59
N LYS A 173 -36.71 -0.33 17.80
CA LYS A 173 -35.53 -0.73 18.59
C LYS A 173 -34.66 -1.76 17.86
N TYR A 174 -35.28 -2.78 17.25
CA TYR A 174 -34.55 -3.79 16.49
C TYR A 174 -33.84 -3.18 15.28
N ARG A 175 -34.53 -2.29 14.54
CA ARG A 175 -33.92 -1.56 13.43
C ARG A 175 -32.74 -0.71 13.88
N LEU A 176 -32.89 0.02 14.99
CA LEU A 176 -31.82 0.84 15.56
C LEU A 176 -30.59 0.00 15.96
N LEU A 177 -30.81 -1.14 16.61
CA LEU A 177 -29.72 -2.05 16.97
C LEU A 177 -28.98 -2.55 15.72
N ASN A 178 -29.72 -3.02 14.72
CA ASN A 178 -29.14 -3.49 13.45
C ASN A 178 -28.36 -2.39 12.72
N THR A 179 -28.89 -1.17 12.62
CA THR A 179 -28.16 -0.06 11.99
C THR A 179 -26.93 0.35 12.77
N THR A 180 -26.97 0.24 14.10
CA THR A 180 -25.82 0.53 14.97
C THR A 180 -24.72 -0.51 14.77
N GLU A 181 -25.09 -1.78 14.66
CA GLU A 181 -24.15 -2.87 14.36
C GLU A 181 -23.51 -2.69 12.98
N LEU A 182 -24.31 -2.42 11.95
CA LEU A 182 -23.81 -2.13 10.59
C LEU A 182 -22.89 -0.90 10.57
N LEU A 183 -23.22 0.15 11.34
CA LEU A 183 -22.37 1.33 11.44
C LEU A 183 -21.03 0.99 12.08
N ASN A 184 -21.04 0.25 13.19
CA ASN A 184 -19.82 -0.19 13.86
C ASN A 184 -18.96 -1.09 12.95
N GLU A 185 -19.56 -2.02 12.22
CA GLU A 185 -18.84 -2.85 11.24
C GLU A 185 -18.21 -2.00 10.13
N SER A 186 -18.95 -1.00 9.63
CA SER A 186 -18.45 -0.04 8.63
C SER A 186 -17.30 0.82 9.17
N GLU A 187 -17.41 1.33 10.39
CA GLU A 187 -16.35 2.10 11.05
C GLU A 187 -15.08 1.26 11.24
N LEU A 188 -15.22 0.01 11.71
CA LEU A 188 -14.10 -0.91 11.86
C LEU A 188 -13.41 -1.19 10.52
N ASN A 189 -14.18 -1.43 9.46
CA ASN A 189 -13.63 -1.63 8.12
C ASN A 189 -12.93 -0.37 7.60
N ASN A 190 -13.49 0.82 7.87
CA ASN A 190 -12.88 2.09 7.48
C ASN A 190 -11.50 2.30 8.15
N VAL A 191 -11.40 1.98 9.44
CA VAL A 191 -10.12 2.03 10.17
C VAL A 191 -9.11 1.07 9.55
N ARG A 192 -9.53 -0.18 9.28
CA ARG A 192 -8.66 -1.19 8.66
C ARG A 192 -8.18 -0.78 7.26
N LEU A 193 -9.05 -0.18 6.44
CA LEU A 193 -8.70 0.32 5.12
C LEU A 193 -7.73 1.51 5.24
N SER A 194 -7.96 2.41 6.19
CA SER A 194 -7.07 3.55 6.44
C SER A 194 -5.67 3.11 6.87
N GLU A 195 -5.56 2.08 7.71
CA GLU A 195 -4.28 1.48 8.10
C GLU A 195 -3.56 0.86 6.89
N GLN A 196 -4.26 0.07 6.07
CA GLN A 196 -3.70 -0.49 4.85
C GLN A 196 -3.19 0.60 3.89
N VAL A 197 -3.95 1.69 3.72
CA VAL A 197 -3.53 2.83 2.92
C VAL A 197 -2.25 3.45 3.48
N SER A 198 -2.13 3.60 4.80
CA SER A 198 -0.91 4.12 5.43
C SER A 198 0.28 3.21 5.18
N LEU A 199 0.12 1.90 5.40
CA LEU A 199 1.18 0.91 5.18
C LEU A 199 1.63 0.87 3.72
N LEU A 200 0.69 0.90 2.77
CA LEU A 200 1.00 0.94 1.34
C LEU A 200 1.75 2.21 0.96
N LYS A 201 1.35 3.37 1.50
CA LYS A 201 2.07 4.63 1.27
C LYS A 201 3.50 4.58 1.79
N ASP A 202 3.72 4.01 2.97
CA ASP A 202 5.06 3.87 3.53
C ASP A 202 5.91 2.85 2.76
N GLU A 203 5.29 1.78 2.27
CA GLU A 203 5.94 0.80 1.40
C GLU A 203 6.37 1.42 0.07
N ILE A 204 5.51 2.21 -0.59
CA ILE A 204 5.86 2.95 -1.80
C ILE A 204 7.07 3.85 -1.56
N ARG A 205 7.05 4.67 -0.50
CA ARG A 205 8.18 5.54 -0.14
C ARG A 205 9.47 4.78 0.16
N ARG A 206 9.36 3.55 0.69
CA ARG A 206 10.51 2.67 0.92
C ARG A 206 11.07 2.14 -0.39
N ILE A 207 10.19 1.66 -1.28
CA ILE A 207 10.56 1.14 -2.59
C ILE A 207 11.20 2.25 -3.44
N GLU A 208 10.62 3.44 -3.47
CA GLU A 208 11.18 4.60 -4.20
C GLU A 208 12.61 4.90 -3.74
N ARG A 209 12.84 5.05 -2.43
CA ARG A 209 14.20 5.26 -1.90
C ARG A 209 15.16 4.12 -2.23
N ASN A 210 14.68 2.88 -2.23
CA ASN A 210 15.52 1.74 -2.60
C ASN A 210 15.81 1.72 -4.10
N MET A 211 14.87 2.15 -4.94
CA MET A 211 15.05 2.31 -6.38
C MET A 211 16.07 3.42 -6.68
N ASP A 212 15.96 4.58 -6.02
CA ASP A 212 16.93 5.67 -6.14
C ASP A 212 18.34 5.22 -5.74
N ARG A 213 18.45 4.41 -4.66
CA ARG A 213 19.72 3.81 -4.26
C ARG A 213 20.24 2.85 -5.33
N ALA A 214 19.40 1.94 -5.84
CA ALA A 214 19.79 0.99 -6.88
C ALA A 214 20.24 1.71 -8.17
N GLU A 215 19.52 2.77 -8.56
CA GLU A 215 19.90 3.63 -9.68
C GLU A 215 21.23 4.32 -9.42
N SER A 216 21.42 4.89 -8.22
CA SER A 216 22.69 5.51 -7.84
C SER A 216 23.87 4.52 -7.87
N ILE A 217 23.64 3.26 -7.45
CA ILE A 217 24.65 2.19 -7.49
C ILE A 217 24.99 1.83 -8.93
N SER A 218 23.98 1.69 -9.80
CA SER A 218 24.18 1.44 -11.24
C SER A 218 24.93 2.61 -11.91
N ASN A 219 24.56 3.85 -11.58
CA ASN A 219 25.24 5.06 -12.06
C ASN A 219 26.69 5.12 -11.58
N LEU A 220 26.98 4.69 -10.35
CA LEU A 220 28.35 4.58 -9.82
C LEU A 220 29.16 3.48 -10.52
N GLU A 221 28.54 2.34 -10.85
CA GLU A 221 29.20 1.29 -11.63
C GLU A 221 29.53 1.77 -13.04
N TYR A 222 28.60 2.47 -13.69
CA TYR A 222 28.85 3.12 -14.97
C TYR A 222 30.00 4.13 -14.87
N LEU A 223 29.97 5.02 -13.87
CA LEU A 223 31.01 6.00 -13.62
C LEU A 223 32.37 5.35 -13.41
N LYS A 224 32.44 4.27 -12.62
CA LYS A 224 33.67 3.46 -12.44
C LYS A 224 34.21 3.00 -13.80
N ASN A 225 33.37 2.45 -14.67
CA ASN A 225 33.80 1.97 -15.98
C ASN A 225 34.31 3.12 -16.86
N ILE A 226 33.66 4.28 -16.81
CA ILE A 226 34.08 5.48 -17.54
C ILE A 226 35.42 6.02 -17.02
N ILE A 227 35.61 6.10 -15.70
CA ILE A 227 36.87 6.51 -15.08
C ILE A 227 38.00 5.54 -15.45
N LEU A 228 37.75 4.22 -15.37
CA LEU A 228 38.73 3.21 -15.79
C LEU A 228 39.10 3.36 -17.26
N LYS A 229 38.11 3.56 -18.15
CA LYS A 229 38.34 3.81 -19.56
C LYS A 229 39.18 5.08 -19.78
N PHE A 230 38.88 6.16 -19.06
CA PHE A 230 39.64 7.40 -19.13
C PHE A 230 41.14 7.22 -18.79
N PHE A 231 41.46 6.43 -17.77
CA PHE A 231 42.85 6.14 -17.41
C PHE A 231 43.57 5.19 -18.39
N ILE A 232 42.86 4.19 -18.94
CA ILE A 232 43.46 3.15 -19.79
C ILE A 232 43.70 3.63 -21.24
N LEU A 233 42.80 4.45 -21.80
CA LEU A 233 42.92 4.91 -23.19
C LEU A 233 44.23 5.68 -23.38
N LYS A 234 44.97 5.45 -24.48
CA LYS A 234 46.24 6.16 -24.74
C LYS A 234 46.07 7.35 -25.68
N THR A 235 44.95 7.41 -26.38
CA THR A 235 44.66 8.43 -27.40
C THR A 235 44.02 9.66 -26.77
N THR A 236 44.62 10.83 -26.98
CA THR A 236 44.11 12.13 -26.51
C THR A 236 42.69 12.40 -26.98
N HIS A 237 42.37 12.07 -28.22
CA HIS A 237 41.04 12.27 -28.81
C HIS A 237 39.95 11.46 -28.09
N GLU A 238 40.19 10.18 -27.80
CA GLU A 238 39.23 9.31 -27.11
C GLU A 238 39.04 9.73 -25.65
N ARG A 239 40.08 10.23 -25.00
CA ARG A 239 39.99 10.81 -23.65
C ARG A 239 39.13 12.07 -23.63
N LEU A 240 39.32 12.98 -24.60
CA LEU A 240 38.52 14.20 -24.73
C LEU A 240 37.03 13.91 -24.96
N GLN A 241 36.69 12.85 -25.69
CA GLN A 241 35.30 12.41 -25.90
C GLN A 241 34.61 11.90 -24.62
N ILE A 242 35.37 11.42 -23.65
CA ILE A 242 34.84 10.90 -22.37
C ILE A 242 34.60 12.02 -21.36
N ILE A 243 35.33 13.14 -21.45
CA ILE A 243 35.22 14.26 -20.51
C ILE A 243 33.78 14.77 -20.35
N PRO A 244 32.97 14.98 -21.41
CA PRO A 244 31.57 15.39 -21.26
C PRO A 244 30.74 14.45 -20.38
N VAL A 245 30.98 13.14 -20.46
CA VAL A 245 30.30 12.13 -19.64
C VAL A 245 30.73 12.22 -18.18
N LEU A 246 32.02 12.44 -17.92
CA LEU A 246 32.53 12.67 -16.56
C LEU A 246 31.99 13.97 -15.96
N VAL A 247 31.90 15.04 -16.76
CA VAL A 247 31.33 16.33 -16.33
C VAL A 247 29.86 16.17 -15.92
N THR A 248 29.05 15.44 -16.71
CA THR A 248 27.63 15.26 -16.41
C THR A 248 27.39 14.32 -15.21
N MET A 249 28.17 13.25 -15.09
CA MET A 249 28.04 12.26 -14.01
C MET A 249 28.61 12.75 -12.66
N LEU A 250 29.71 13.51 -12.67
CA LEU A 250 30.33 14.06 -11.46
C LEU A 250 29.89 15.50 -11.14
N LYS A 251 29.06 16.11 -11.99
CA LYS A 251 28.62 17.52 -11.88
C LYS A 251 29.81 18.47 -11.68
N LEU A 252 30.83 18.30 -12.51
CA LEU A 252 32.08 19.07 -12.41
C LEU A 252 31.84 20.55 -12.73
N SER A 253 32.56 21.41 -12.02
CA SER A 253 32.64 22.83 -12.33
C SER A 253 33.41 23.08 -13.65
N PRO A 254 33.21 24.25 -14.30
CA PRO A 254 33.94 24.61 -15.52
C PRO A 254 35.47 24.60 -15.33
N ASP A 255 35.95 24.96 -14.13
CA ASP A 255 37.38 24.96 -13.78
C ASP A 255 37.94 23.53 -13.69
N GLU A 256 37.20 22.61 -13.07
CA GLU A 256 37.56 21.19 -13.00
C GLU A 256 37.54 20.52 -14.38
N GLN A 257 36.58 20.90 -15.22
CA GLN A 257 36.52 20.47 -16.62
C GLN A 257 37.77 20.91 -17.40
N ALA A 258 38.19 22.18 -17.26
CA ALA A 258 39.39 22.69 -17.93
C ALA A 258 40.65 21.94 -17.49
N ASN A 259 40.74 21.58 -16.19
CA ASN A 259 41.82 20.76 -15.66
C ASN A 259 41.84 19.34 -16.27
N LEU A 260 40.68 18.69 -16.42
CA LEU A 260 40.58 17.37 -17.07
C LEU A 260 41.00 17.41 -18.55
N VAL A 261 40.62 18.48 -19.27
CA VAL A 261 41.03 18.68 -20.67
C VAL A 261 42.55 18.83 -20.77
N ARG A 262 43.16 19.61 -19.87
CA ARG A 262 44.62 19.76 -19.81
C ARG A 262 45.32 18.43 -19.53
N VAL A 263 44.82 17.64 -18.57
CA VAL A 263 45.38 16.31 -18.24
C VAL A 263 45.25 15.34 -19.42
N ALA A 264 44.10 15.33 -20.11
CA ALA A 264 43.90 14.49 -21.29
C ALA A 264 44.88 14.83 -22.43
N GLN A 265 45.23 16.11 -22.60
CA GLN A 265 46.20 16.58 -23.60
C GLN A 265 47.67 16.30 -23.21
N GLN A 266 48.00 16.33 -21.92
CA GLN A 266 49.36 16.13 -21.40
C GLN A 266 49.83 14.68 -21.43
N THR A 267 48.91 13.70 -21.36
CA THR A 267 49.27 12.28 -21.32
C THR A 267 49.87 11.70 -22.60
N THR A 268 49.86 12.45 -23.70
CA THR A 268 50.59 12.11 -24.93
C THR A 268 52.12 12.21 -24.79
N SER A 269 52.64 12.89 -23.76
CA SER A 269 54.08 13.22 -23.66
C SER A 269 54.89 12.30 -22.76
N ILE A 270 54.29 11.29 -22.10
CA ILE A 270 54.99 10.46 -21.10
C ILE A 270 55.61 9.17 -21.70
N VAL A 271 55.40 8.87 -22.99
CA VAL A 271 55.87 7.59 -23.60
C VAL A 271 57.09 7.72 -24.53
N ASP A 272 57.49 8.91 -24.96
CA ASP A 272 58.61 9.08 -25.91
C ASP A 272 59.92 9.54 -25.24
N THR A 273 60.41 8.79 -24.25
CA THR A 273 61.78 8.98 -23.74
C THR A 273 62.44 7.62 -23.46
N SER A 274 62.72 6.89 -24.55
CA SER A 274 63.56 5.68 -24.52
C SER A 274 64.41 5.62 -25.78
N SER A 275 65.39 6.51 -25.89
CA SER A 275 66.58 6.31 -26.73
C SER A 275 67.77 7.13 -26.23
N ASN A 276 68.55 6.46 -25.37
CA ASN A 276 70.01 6.36 -25.47
C ASN A 276 70.87 7.63 -25.39
N SER A 277 71.42 7.94 -24.21
CA SER A 277 72.84 8.33 -24.03
C SER A 277 73.23 8.36 -22.53
N GLU A 278 73.89 7.30 -22.06
CA GLU A 278 74.92 7.40 -21.00
C GLU A 278 76.25 7.88 -21.62
N PRO A 279 77.27 8.39 -20.88
CA PRO A 279 77.60 8.17 -19.45
C PRO A 279 77.86 9.51 -18.69
N ASN A 280 78.29 9.66 -17.43
CA ASN A 280 78.95 8.81 -16.45
C ASN A 280 78.88 9.50 -15.07
N ALA A 281 78.93 8.66 -14.03
CA ALA A 281 79.66 8.82 -12.76
C ALA A 281 79.11 9.66 -11.58
N GLN A 282 79.08 8.91 -10.45
CA GLN A 282 79.23 9.28 -9.03
C GLN A 282 78.02 9.88 -8.32
N GLN A 283 77.67 9.51 -7.08
CA GLN A 283 77.86 8.37 -6.18
C GLN A 283 77.03 8.72 -4.91
N VAL A 284 76.84 7.74 -4.01
CA VAL A 284 76.61 7.90 -2.55
C VAL A 284 75.18 7.63 -1.99
N THR A 285 75.07 6.40 -1.45
CA THR A 285 74.38 5.86 -0.25
C THR A 285 72.87 5.51 -0.21
N ASN A 286 72.62 4.20 -0.25
CA ASN A 286 71.91 3.34 0.74
C ASN A 286 71.36 4.05 2.01
N SER A 287 70.20 3.73 2.60
CA SER A 287 69.63 2.40 2.86
C SER A 287 68.19 2.49 3.42
N ALA A 288 67.48 1.35 3.37
CA ALA A 288 66.38 0.90 4.24
C ALA A 288 64.91 1.27 3.90
N ASN A 289 64.38 0.41 3.02
CA ASN A 289 63.04 -0.17 2.97
C ASN A 289 62.33 -0.41 4.32
N SER A 290 61.05 -0.03 4.45
CA SER A 290 59.98 -0.95 4.90
C SER A 290 58.57 -0.38 4.66
N ASN A 291 57.75 -1.24 4.06
CA ASN A 291 56.33 -1.10 3.78
C ASN A 291 55.45 -1.01 5.03
N SER A 292 54.36 -0.25 4.96
CA SER A 292 53.02 -0.60 5.51
C SER A 292 52.01 0.46 5.03
N SER A 293 51.27 0.17 3.96
CA SER A 293 49.90 -0.39 3.97
C SER A 293 48.80 0.61 4.38
N SER A 294 48.30 1.32 3.37
CA SER A 294 46.88 1.50 3.03
C SER A 294 45.85 1.46 4.17
N SER A 295 45.58 2.64 4.72
CA SER A 295 44.39 2.94 5.54
C SER A 295 43.16 3.14 4.65
N TRP A 296 42.52 2.05 4.21
CA TRP A 296 41.21 2.07 3.53
C TRP A 296 40.12 1.27 4.27
N GLY A 297 40.40 0.77 5.48
CA GLY A 297 39.50 -0.11 6.22
C GLY A 297 38.41 0.57 7.08
N SER A 298 38.30 1.90 7.09
CA SER A 298 37.49 2.58 8.12
C SER A 298 36.09 3.02 7.69
N TYR A 299 35.65 2.76 6.46
CA TYR A 299 34.36 3.28 5.94
C TYR A 299 33.30 2.22 5.62
N LEU A 300 33.54 0.93 5.93
CA LEU A 300 32.61 -0.16 5.57
C LEU A 300 31.65 -0.58 6.70
N ASN A 301 31.47 0.22 7.75
CA ASN A 301 30.55 -0.10 8.86
C ASN A 301 29.56 1.03 9.18
N ILE A 302 28.99 1.66 8.16
CA ILE A 302 27.77 2.45 8.30
C ILE A 302 26.92 2.21 7.04
N TRP A 303 25.69 1.69 7.26
CA TRP A 303 24.60 1.36 6.32
C TRP A 303 24.50 -0.10 5.88
#